data_AF-A0A6B3I066-F1
#
_entry.id   AF-A0A6B3I066-F1
#
_cell.length_a   1.000
_cell.length_b   1.000
_cell.length_c   1.000
_cell.angle_alpha   90.00
_cell.angle_beta   90.00
_cell.angle_gamma   90.00
#
_symmetry.space_group_name_H-M   'P 1'
#
loop_
_entity.id
_entity.type
_entity.pdbx_description
1 polymer ?
#
loop_
_entity_poly.entity_id
_entity_poly.type
_entity_poly.pdbx_seq_one_letter_code
_entity_poly.pdbx_strand_id
1 'polypeptide(L)'
;PYAHPELDFRNPFELLVATVLSAQTTDLRVNQTTPALFAAYPTPEDMAAAVPEEMEELIRPTGFFRAKTKSLLGLSAALRDDFGGEVPGRLEDLVKLPGVGRKTANVVLGNAFGVPGITVDTH
;
A
#
# COMPACT_ATOMS: atom_id res chain seq x y z
N PRO A 1 -23.81 -8.60 -12.91
CA PRO A 1 -22.39 -8.99 -12.83
C PRO A 1 -21.51 -7.75 -12.98
N TYR A 2 -21.40 -6.97 -11.90
CA TYR A 2 -20.60 -5.75 -11.90
C TYR A 2 -19.14 -6.15 -11.67
N ALA A 3 -18.26 -5.79 -12.59
CA ALA A 3 -16.83 -5.95 -12.43
C ALA A 3 -16.42 -5.13 -11.20
N HIS A 4 -16.03 -5.83 -10.13
CA HIS A 4 -15.35 -5.21 -9.00
C HIS A 4 -13.95 -4.83 -9.52
N PRO A 5 -13.58 -3.55 -9.57
CA PRO A 5 -12.19 -3.23 -9.88
C PRO A 5 -11.33 -3.78 -8.73
N GLU A 6 -10.46 -4.72 -9.04
CA GLU A 6 -9.42 -5.19 -8.13
C GLU A 6 -8.20 -4.27 -8.29
N LEU A 7 -7.44 -4.07 -7.21
CA LEU A 7 -6.20 -3.30 -7.27
C LEU A 7 -5.19 -4.07 -8.13
N ASP A 8 -4.50 -3.38 -9.04
CA ASP A 8 -3.45 -3.98 -9.87
C ASP A 8 -2.13 -3.99 -9.09
N PHE A 9 -1.55 -5.19 -8.88
CA PHE A 9 -0.28 -5.37 -8.20
C PHE A 9 0.46 -6.62 -8.72
N ARG A 10 1.79 -6.62 -8.60
CA ARG A 10 2.65 -7.74 -9.03
C ARG A 10 3.30 -8.48 -7.86
N ASN A 11 3.31 -7.87 -6.67
CA ASN A 11 3.96 -8.39 -5.48
C ASN A 11 3.29 -7.84 -4.20
N PRO A 12 3.63 -8.37 -3.01
CA PRO A 12 3.02 -7.91 -1.75
C PRO A 12 3.26 -6.43 -1.43
N PHE A 13 4.41 -5.87 -1.82
CA PHE A 13 4.72 -4.45 -1.58
C PHE A 13 3.82 -3.53 -2.39
N GLU A 14 3.65 -3.82 -3.68
CA GLU A 14 2.73 -3.08 -4.54
C GLU A 14 1.30 -3.14 -4.03
N LEU A 15 0.83 -4.31 -3.59
CA LEU A 15 -0.50 -4.45 -2.99
C LEU A 15 -0.64 -3.60 -1.73
N LEU A 16 0.36 -3.62 -0.84
CA LEU A 16 0.35 -2.84 0.40
C LEU A 16 0.24 -1.34 0.09
N VAL A 17 1.08 -0.83 -0.82
CA VAL A 17 1.06 0.58 -1.25
C VAL A 17 -0.27 0.93 -1.89
N ALA A 18 -0.76 0.11 -2.83
CA ALA A 18 -2.04 0.32 -3.50
C ALA A 18 -3.21 0.35 -2.51
N THR A 19 -3.19 -0.50 -1.48
CA THR A 19 -4.22 -0.56 -0.44
C THR A 19 -4.19 0.69 0.46
N VAL A 20 -3.01 1.22 0.77
CA VAL A 20 -2.90 2.51 1.49
C VAL A 20 -3.41 3.66 0.61
N LEU A 21 -3.09 3.64 -0.68
CA LEU A 21 -3.58 4.62 -1.63
C LEU A 21 -5.09 4.55 -1.85
N SER A 22 -5.71 3.37 -1.77
CA SER A 22 -7.15 3.17 -2.00
C SER A 22 -8.04 3.77 -0.91
N ALA A 23 -7.46 4.13 0.25
CA ALA A 23 -8.18 4.83 1.30
C ALA A 23 -8.85 6.12 0.78
N GLN A 24 -10.19 6.14 0.81
CA GLN A 24 -11.04 7.23 0.32
C GLN A 24 -10.78 7.62 -1.16
N THR A 25 -10.46 6.64 -2.00
CA THR A 25 -10.40 6.81 -3.46
C THR A 25 -10.91 5.54 -4.15
N THR A 26 -10.99 5.52 -5.47
CA THR A 26 -11.45 4.36 -6.23
C THR A 26 -10.27 3.53 -6.71
N ASP A 27 -10.44 2.21 -6.82
CA ASP A 27 -9.41 1.31 -7.33
C ASP A 27 -8.98 1.70 -8.76
N LEU A 28 -9.93 2.15 -9.60
CA LEU A 28 -9.61 2.73 -10.92
C LEU A 28 -8.62 3.89 -10.83
N ARG A 29 -8.79 4.81 -9.87
CA ARG A 29 -7.89 5.95 -9.69
C ARG A 29 -6.52 5.50 -9.19
N VAL A 30 -6.49 4.52 -8.29
CA VAL A 30 -5.24 3.91 -7.80
C VAL A 30 -4.49 3.25 -8.96
N ASN A 31 -5.14 2.40 -9.74
CA ASN A 31 -4.52 1.67 -10.86
C ASN A 31 -4.05 2.60 -11.99
N GLN A 32 -4.62 3.80 -12.12
CA GLN A 32 -4.10 4.85 -13.01
C GLN A 32 -2.84 5.55 -12.47
N THR A 33 -2.63 5.52 -11.15
CA THR A 33 -1.57 6.26 -10.45
C THR A 33 -0.35 5.36 -10.19
N THR A 34 -0.58 4.12 -9.77
CA THR A 34 0.46 3.18 -9.34
C THR A 34 1.50 2.82 -10.40
N PRO A 35 1.22 2.77 -11.72
CA PRO A 35 2.26 2.45 -12.70
C PRO A 35 3.43 3.44 -12.71
N ALA A 36 3.14 4.75 -12.63
CA ALA A 36 4.18 5.77 -12.57
C ALA A 36 4.90 5.75 -11.21
N LEU A 37 4.15 5.55 -10.12
CA LEU A 37 4.72 5.45 -8.78
C LEU A 37 5.71 4.27 -8.65
N PHE A 38 5.32 3.08 -9.11
CA PHE A 38 6.15 1.87 -9.03
C PHE A 38 7.29 1.86 -10.06
N ALA A 39 7.19 2.62 -11.14
CA ALA A 39 8.32 2.86 -12.04
C ALA A 39 9.38 3.77 -11.38
N ALA A 40 8.96 4.79 -10.63
CA ALA A 40 9.86 5.68 -9.90
C ALA A 40 10.45 5.02 -8.65
N TYR A 41 9.65 4.24 -7.93
CA TYR A 41 10.01 3.62 -6.65
C TYR A 41 9.63 2.13 -6.63
N PRO A 42 10.41 1.27 -7.30
CA PRO A 42 10.07 -0.14 -7.46
C PRO A 42 10.25 -0.98 -6.18
N THR A 43 11.06 -0.50 -5.24
CA THR A 43 11.35 -1.20 -3.97
C THR A 43 11.01 -0.35 -2.74
N PRO A 44 10.85 -0.95 -1.55
CA PRO A 44 10.73 -0.19 -0.31
C PRO A 44 11.92 0.75 -0.06
N GLU A 45 13.13 0.34 -0.42
CA GLU A 45 14.34 1.15 -0.31
C GLU A 45 14.23 2.43 -1.14
N ASP A 46 13.83 2.29 -2.41
CA ASP A 46 13.66 3.42 -3.32
C ASP A 46 12.55 4.36 -2.82
N MET A 47 11.43 3.79 -2.35
CA MET A 47 10.30 4.58 -1.85
C MET A 47 10.64 5.26 -0.52
N ALA A 48 11.42 4.64 0.36
CA ALA A 48 11.88 5.24 1.62
C ALA A 48 12.84 6.41 1.39
N ALA A 49 13.59 6.39 0.28
CA ALA A 49 14.53 7.44 -0.11
C ALA A 49 13.89 8.54 -0.99
N ALA A 50 12.60 8.40 -1.34
CA ALA A 50 11.91 9.31 -2.23
C ALA A 50 11.85 10.74 -1.68
N VAL A 51 11.93 11.72 -2.60
CA VAL A 51 11.69 13.13 -2.28
C VAL A 51 10.18 13.30 -2.03
N PRO A 52 9.75 13.78 -0.84
CA PRO A 52 8.33 13.86 -0.49
C PRO A 52 7.52 14.65 -1.52
N GLU A 53 8.04 15.78 -1.98
CA GLU A 53 7.37 16.66 -2.94
C GLU A 53 7.14 15.98 -4.30
N GLU A 54 8.10 15.18 -4.77
CA GLU A 54 7.97 14.45 -6.04
C GLU A 54 6.93 13.32 -5.94
N MET A 55 6.93 12.61 -4.81
CA MET A 55 5.90 11.60 -4.53
C MET A 55 4.51 12.23 -4.39
N GLU A 56 4.41 13.37 -3.71
CA GLU A 56 3.15 14.11 -3.57
C GLU A 56 2.53 14.44 -4.93
N GLU A 57 3.31 14.87 -5.92
CA GLU A 57 2.80 15.13 -7.27
C GLU A 57 2.31 13.87 -7.98
N LEU A 58 3.03 12.75 -7.85
CA LEU A 58 2.61 11.47 -8.43
C LEU A 58 1.27 10.99 -7.85
N ILE A 59 1.09 11.10 -6.53
CA ILE A 59 -0.10 10.54 -5.86
C ILE A 59 -1.20 11.56 -5.58
N ARG A 60 -1.00 12.83 -5.96
CA ARG A 60 -2.00 13.92 -5.85
C ARG A 60 -3.41 13.52 -6.32
N PRO A 61 -3.59 12.78 -7.43
CA PRO A 61 -4.91 12.37 -7.90
C PRO A 61 -5.69 11.44 -6.94
N THR A 62 -5.01 10.81 -5.98
CA THR A 62 -5.64 9.86 -5.03
C THR A 62 -6.30 10.55 -3.83
N GLY A 63 -6.16 11.88 -3.68
CA GLY A 63 -6.67 12.62 -2.53
C GLY A 63 -5.93 12.31 -1.22
N PHE A 64 -6.01 13.21 -0.23
CA PHE A 64 -5.26 13.10 1.04
C PHE A 64 -3.75 12.85 0.85
N PHE A 65 -3.19 13.30 -0.28
CA PHE A 65 -1.88 12.90 -0.76
C PHE A 65 -0.75 13.17 0.24
N ARG A 66 -0.78 14.28 0.99
CA ARG A 66 0.24 14.56 2.03
C ARG A 66 0.28 13.50 3.14
N ALA A 67 -0.88 13.08 3.62
CA ALA A 67 -0.99 12.04 4.64
C ALA A 67 -0.60 10.66 4.07
N LYS A 68 -0.96 10.41 2.80
CA LYS A 68 -0.55 9.20 2.08
C LYS A 68 0.95 9.16 1.85
N THR A 69 1.58 10.23 1.38
CA THR A 69 3.03 10.36 1.22
C THR A 69 3.75 10.06 2.54
N LYS A 70 3.34 10.70 3.64
CA LYS A 70 3.92 10.40 4.96
C LYS A 70 3.80 8.92 5.34
N SER A 71 2.66 8.29 5.03
CA SER A 71 2.43 6.88 5.30
C SER A 71 3.31 6.00 4.41
N LEU A 72 3.41 6.27 3.11
CA LEU A 72 4.21 5.51 2.14
C LEU A 72 5.70 5.60 2.45
N LEU A 73 6.22 6.79 2.75
CA LEU A 73 7.61 6.97 3.18
C LEU A 73 7.87 6.20 4.49
N GLY A 74 6.98 6.34 5.47
CA GLY A 74 7.12 5.72 6.78
C GLY A 74 7.03 4.19 6.75
N LEU A 75 6.06 3.62 6.00
CA LEU A 75 5.95 2.17 5.85
C LEU A 75 7.12 1.61 5.07
N SER A 76 7.59 2.30 4.03
CA SER A 76 8.73 1.81 3.23
C SER A 76 10.03 1.85 4.03
N ALA A 77 10.24 2.89 4.84
CA ALA A 77 11.37 2.95 5.76
C ALA A 77 11.31 1.83 6.81
N ALA A 78 10.14 1.57 7.41
CA ALA A 78 9.97 0.47 8.35
C ALA A 78 10.22 -0.91 7.70
N LEU A 79 9.75 -1.13 6.47
CA LEU A 79 10.04 -2.36 5.73
C LEU A 79 11.55 -2.55 5.52
N ARG A 80 12.25 -1.50 5.06
CA ARG A 80 13.70 -1.53 4.88
C ARG A 80 14.44 -1.83 6.20
N ASP A 81 14.12 -1.07 7.25
CA ASP A 81 14.91 -1.03 8.47
C ASP A 81 14.61 -2.23 9.40
N ASP A 82 13.34 -2.65 9.50
CA ASP A 82 12.90 -3.66 10.47
C ASP A 82 12.59 -5.02 9.83
N PHE A 83 12.31 -5.05 8.52
CA PHE A 83 11.85 -6.27 7.82
C PHE A 83 12.69 -6.63 6.59
N GLY A 84 13.87 -6.01 6.42
CA GLY A 84 14.81 -6.34 5.35
C GLY A 84 14.26 -6.11 3.93
N GLY A 85 13.35 -5.15 3.77
CA GLY A 85 12.71 -4.82 2.48
C GLY A 85 11.54 -5.73 2.11
N GLU A 86 11.09 -6.62 3.00
CA GLU A 86 10.00 -7.56 2.72
C GLU A 86 8.73 -7.24 3.51
N VAL A 87 7.55 -7.39 2.88
CA VAL A 87 6.26 -7.24 3.56
C VAL A 87 6.04 -8.42 4.52
N PRO A 88 5.83 -8.19 5.83
CA PRO A 88 5.68 -9.28 6.78
C PRO A 88 4.35 -10.01 6.62
N GLY A 89 4.38 -11.35 6.72
CA GLY A 89 3.20 -12.22 6.62
C GLY A 89 2.39 -12.38 7.92
N ARG A 90 2.54 -11.47 8.89
CA ARG A 90 1.86 -11.52 10.20
C ARG A 90 1.07 -10.25 10.46
N LEU A 91 -0.17 -10.39 10.93
CA LEU A 91 -1.06 -9.27 11.24
C LEU A 91 -0.42 -8.28 12.24
N GLU A 92 0.20 -8.79 13.30
CA GLU A 92 0.80 -7.96 14.35
C GLU A 92 1.99 -7.12 13.87
N ASP A 93 2.66 -7.55 12.79
CA ASP A 93 3.77 -6.81 12.21
C ASP A 93 3.28 -5.80 11.19
N LEU A 94 2.31 -6.18 10.35
CA LEU A 94 1.70 -5.27 9.38
C LEU A 94 1.08 -4.04 10.06
N VAL A 95 0.39 -4.20 11.20
CA VAL A 95 -0.24 -3.07 11.90
C VAL A 95 0.76 -2.13 12.60
N LYS A 96 2.05 -2.48 12.65
CA LYS A 96 3.11 -1.55 13.10
C LYS A 96 3.51 -0.57 12.00
N LEU A 97 3.24 -0.90 10.74
CA LEU A 97 3.60 -0.04 9.61
C LEU A 97 2.73 1.23 9.58
N PRO A 98 3.32 2.43 9.41
CA PRO A 98 2.58 3.67 9.28
C PRO A 98 1.49 3.63 8.20
N GLY A 99 0.27 4.04 8.55
CA GLY A 99 -0.87 4.03 7.63
C GLY A 99 -1.55 2.67 7.44
N VAL A 100 -1.08 1.62 8.13
CA VAL A 100 -1.64 0.27 8.02
C VAL A 100 -2.48 -0.07 9.26
N GLY A 101 -3.80 -0.06 9.08
CA GLY A 101 -4.74 -0.58 10.07
C GLY A 101 -5.04 -2.07 9.87
N ARG A 102 -5.77 -2.68 10.82
CA ARG A 102 -6.17 -4.10 10.75
C ARG A 102 -6.87 -4.48 9.43
N LYS A 103 -7.74 -3.60 8.90
CA LYS A 103 -8.44 -3.85 7.63
C LYS A 103 -7.45 -3.95 6.46
N THR A 104 -6.53 -2.98 6.34
CA THR A 104 -5.46 -2.98 5.33
C THR A 104 -4.60 -4.25 5.46
N ALA A 105 -4.19 -4.58 6.69
CA ALA A 105 -3.38 -5.77 6.93
C ALA A 105 -4.09 -7.06 6.50
N ASN A 106 -5.39 -7.21 6.78
CA ASN A 106 -6.16 -8.37 6.35
C ASN A 106 -6.31 -8.46 4.83
N VAL A 107 -6.46 -7.34 4.12
CA VAL A 107 -6.47 -7.32 2.64
C VAL A 107 -5.16 -7.85 2.09
N VAL A 108 -4.03 -7.40 2.64
CA VAL A 108 -2.68 -7.84 2.22
C VAL A 108 -2.49 -9.32 2.52
N LEU A 109 -2.81 -9.78 3.73
CA LEU A 109 -2.68 -11.19 4.12
C LEU A 109 -3.54 -12.13 3.25
N GLY A 110 -4.78 -11.71 2.94
CA GLY A 110 -5.68 -12.49 2.10
C GLY A 110 -5.19 -12.60 0.65
N ASN A 111 -4.81 -11.48 0.03
CA ASN A 111 -4.51 -11.45 -1.41
C ASN A 111 -3.06 -11.80 -1.75
N ALA A 112 -2.09 -11.43 -0.91
CA ALA A 112 -0.67 -11.67 -1.18
C ALA A 112 -0.13 -12.95 -0.54
N PHE A 113 -0.67 -13.38 0.60
CA PHE A 113 -0.15 -14.52 1.36
C PHE A 113 -1.11 -15.72 1.42
N GLY A 114 -2.30 -15.60 0.82
CA GLY A 114 -3.30 -16.67 0.82
C GLY A 114 -3.78 -17.05 2.23
N VAL A 115 -3.58 -16.17 3.21
CA VAL A 115 -4.03 -16.37 4.59
C VAL A 115 -5.51 -16.00 4.64
N PRO A 116 -6.44 -16.96 4.80
CA PRO A 116 -7.85 -16.65 4.83
C PRO A 116 -8.12 -15.65 5.95
N GLY A 117 -8.71 -14.50 5.59
CA GLY A 117 -9.02 -13.46 6.56
C GLY A 117 -9.88 -14.04 7.67
N ILE A 118 -9.41 -13.97 8.91
CA ILE A 118 -10.28 -14.06 10.08
C ILE A 118 -11.30 -12.92 9.89
N THR A 119 -12.53 -13.33 9.64
CA THR A 119 -13.71 -12.54 9.31
C THR A 119 -13.69 -11.17 10.00
N VAL A 120 -13.67 -10.08 9.24
CA VAL A 120 -14.04 -8.77 9.78
C VAL A 120 -15.10 -8.16 8.89
N ASP A 121 -16.31 -8.47 9.33
CA ASP A 121 -17.62 -7.86 9.15
C ASP A 121 -18.10 -7.42 7.76
N THR A 122 -19.28 -7.94 7.47
CA THR A 122 -20.24 -7.50 6.47
C THR A 122 -20.61 -6.03 6.66
N HIS A 123 -20.72 -5.29 5.56
CA HIS A 123 -21.52 -4.08 5.48
C HIS A 123 -22.95 -4.31 5.99
#